data_AF-Q88EV3-F1
#
_entry.id   AF-Q88EV3-F1
#
_cell.length_a   1.000
_cell.length_b   1.000
_cell.length_c   1.000
_cell.angle_alpha   90.00
_cell.angle_beta   90.00
_cell.angle_gamma   90.00
#
_symmetry.space_group_name_H-M   'P 1'
#
loop_
_entity.id
_entity.type
_entity.pdbx_description
1 polymer ?
#
loop_
_entity_poly.entity_id
_entity_poly.type
_entity_poly.pdbx_seq_one_letter_code
_entity_poly.pdbx_strand_id
1 'polypeptide(L)'
;MKKITTHESFAFTEAELKSRIFNFMDAEPLNAAHIMAGHFMLFYDKQSDRLAPGVFEDIQDPTLKAQIKERVGIFPTYSWKLAIEFAEHHIVKNNQSGNLLLLINDWQYVPSDKITQDYRAEFYNHFEQLPTSYLTHLNSSSIVTTKNITPSRKHTLCFPETWLKNRFQNEASRLVKQGKLEKRCIPDQPEMSEISFTDSSGTPLPLVSCGMTGCAGEITEMISEAYRAGARLLILLAPNECHAPIRKGVEIALSLYEFDPVSILVADLGGSGELTTEEIYSKGIHIVTYRT
;
A
#
# COMPACT_ATOMS: atom_id res chain seq x y z
N MET A 1 -17.93 15.11 -13.18
CA MET A 1 -17.23 14.09 -12.35
C MET A 1 -17.83 12.74 -12.67
N LYS A 2 -17.00 11.70 -12.89
CA LYS A 2 -17.49 10.32 -12.97
C LYS A 2 -18.12 9.94 -11.63
N LYS A 3 -19.20 9.16 -11.66
CA LYS A 3 -19.90 8.74 -10.45
C LYS A 3 -19.13 7.57 -9.83
N ILE A 4 -18.41 7.83 -8.74
CA ILE A 4 -17.77 6.77 -7.96
C ILE A 4 -18.86 6.06 -7.16
N THR A 5 -18.99 4.74 -7.34
CA THR A 5 -19.85 3.91 -6.50
C THR A 5 -19.03 3.23 -5.42
N THR A 6 -19.47 3.39 -4.16
CA THR A 6 -18.81 2.81 -3.00
C THR A 6 -19.74 1.81 -2.31
N HIS A 7 -19.20 0.66 -1.91
CA HIS A 7 -19.93 -0.32 -1.09
C HIS A 7 -19.03 -0.81 0.04
N GLU A 8 -19.58 -0.85 1.26
CA GLU A 8 -18.89 -1.27 2.47
C GLU A 8 -19.48 -2.57 3.01
N SER A 9 -18.61 -3.43 3.56
CA SER A 9 -19.00 -4.68 4.21
C SER A 9 -17.96 -5.10 5.24
N PHE A 10 -18.26 -6.14 6.02
CA PHE A 10 -17.36 -6.68 7.03
C PHE A 10 -17.16 -8.19 6.86
N ALA A 11 -15.98 -8.70 7.22
CA ALA A 11 -15.69 -10.12 7.34
C ALA A 11 -15.16 -10.46 8.74
N PHE A 12 -15.73 -11.48 9.37
CA PHE A 12 -15.37 -11.94 10.72
C PHE A 12 -14.63 -13.29 10.69
N THR A 13 -14.36 -13.83 9.50
CA THR A 13 -13.52 -15.02 9.30
C THR A 13 -12.69 -14.88 8.02
N GLU A 14 -11.61 -15.65 7.93
CA GLU A 14 -10.79 -15.72 6.71
C GLU A 14 -11.59 -16.23 5.51
N ALA A 15 -12.49 -17.20 5.72
CA ALA A 15 -13.34 -17.73 4.67
C ALA A 15 -14.30 -16.65 4.11
N GLU A 16 -14.87 -15.81 4.98
CA GLU A 16 -15.71 -14.69 4.56
C GLU A 16 -14.91 -13.64 3.77
N LEU A 17 -13.71 -13.28 4.25
CA LEU A 17 -12.82 -12.35 3.55
C LEU A 17 -12.50 -12.87 2.15
N LYS A 18 -12.04 -14.12 2.06
CA LYS A 18 -11.69 -14.78 0.80
C LYS A 18 -12.87 -14.79 -0.16
N SER A 19 -14.04 -15.21 0.30
CA SER A 19 -15.27 -15.20 -0.50
C SER A 19 -15.60 -13.81 -1.06
N ARG A 20 -15.51 -12.76 -0.24
CA ARG A 20 -15.78 -11.39 -0.67
C ARG A 20 -14.79 -10.90 -1.73
N ILE A 21 -13.50 -11.18 -1.54
CA ILE A 21 -12.45 -10.78 -2.50
C ILE A 21 -12.59 -11.57 -3.80
N PHE A 22 -12.81 -12.88 -3.76
CA PHE A 22 -13.05 -13.69 -4.95
C PHE A 22 -14.26 -13.19 -5.74
N ASN A 23 -15.39 -12.94 -5.08
CA ASN A 23 -16.57 -12.38 -5.74
C ASN A 23 -16.30 -11.00 -6.37
N PHE A 24 -15.48 -10.17 -5.73
CA PHE A 24 -15.07 -8.89 -6.30
C PHE A 24 -14.21 -9.05 -7.55
N MET A 25 -13.25 -9.99 -7.55
CA MET A 25 -12.40 -10.27 -8.70
C MET A 25 -13.18 -10.89 -9.86
N ASP A 26 -14.08 -11.82 -9.56
CA ASP A 26 -14.86 -12.56 -10.55
C ASP A 26 -15.93 -11.69 -11.23
N ALA A 27 -16.29 -10.55 -10.63
CA ALA A 27 -17.14 -9.54 -11.25
C ALA A 27 -16.40 -8.75 -12.36
N GLU A 28 -15.06 -8.84 -12.41
CA GLU A 28 -14.19 -8.12 -13.35
C GLU A 28 -13.25 -9.10 -14.09
N PRO A 29 -13.77 -10.17 -14.73
CA PRO A 29 -12.96 -11.33 -15.14
C PRO A 29 -12.00 -11.02 -16.31
N LEU A 30 -12.17 -9.90 -17.01
CA LEU A 30 -11.33 -9.50 -18.13
C LEU A 30 -10.13 -8.64 -17.71
N ASN A 31 -10.08 -8.21 -16.45
CA ASN A 31 -9.07 -7.28 -15.96
C ASN A 31 -7.92 -8.03 -15.27
N ALA A 32 -6.68 -7.57 -15.47
CA ALA A 32 -5.56 -8.03 -14.67
C ALA A 32 -5.68 -7.50 -13.22
N ALA A 33 -5.55 -8.40 -12.25
CA ALA A 33 -5.61 -8.07 -10.83
C ALA A 33 -4.23 -7.63 -10.32
N HIS A 34 -4.19 -6.54 -9.56
CA HIS A 34 -2.99 -6.06 -8.87
C HIS A 34 -3.27 -6.00 -7.37
N ILE A 35 -2.57 -6.81 -6.59
CA ILE A 35 -2.83 -7.01 -5.17
C ILE A 35 -1.68 -6.40 -4.37
N MET A 36 -1.94 -5.29 -3.69
CA MET A 36 -1.01 -4.70 -2.73
C MET A 36 -1.09 -5.48 -1.41
N ALA A 37 0.05 -6.01 -0.98
CA ALA A 37 0.17 -6.83 0.22
C ALA A 37 1.63 -6.93 0.68
N GLY A 38 1.86 -7.53 1.84
CA GLY A 38 3.19 -7.67 2.39
C GLY A 38 3.82 -6.33 2.76
N HIS A 39 3.00 -5.31 3.03
CA HIS A 39 3.52 -4.01 3.41
C HIS A 39 4.33 -4.12 4.71
N PHE A 40 5.59 -3.65 4.67
CA PHE A 40 6.47 -3.64 5.83
C PHE A 40 7.21 -2.31 5.96
N MET A 41 7.63 -2.03 7.19
CA MET A 41 8.47 -0.88 7.54
C MET A 41 9.95 -1.28 7.57
N LEU A 42 10.86 -0.37 7.26
CA LEU A 42 12.29 -0.58 7.47
C LEU A 42 12.67 -0.22 8.90
N PHE A 43 13.41 -1.12 9.56
CA PHE A 43 13.94 -0.90 10.91
C PHE A 43 15.46 -0.86 10.88
N TYR A 44 16.05 -0.02 11.71
CA TYR A 44 17.51 0.02 11.86
C TYR A 44 18.01 -1.09 12.78
N ASP A 45 18.79 -2.01 12.21
CA ASP A 45 19.51 -3.03 12.93
C ASP A 45 20.86 -2.48 13.40
N LYS A 46 20.98 -2.30 14.71
CA LYS A 46 22.19 -1.79 15.36
C LYS A 46 23.36 -2.77 15.28
N GLN A 47 23.12 -4.08 15.15
CA GLN A 47 24.19 -5.07 15.07
C GLN A 47 24.86 -5.06 13.72
N SER A 48 24.08 -4.96 12.64
CA SER A 48 24.60 -4.91 11.28
C SER A 48 24.85 -3.49 10.74
N ASP A 49 24.48 -2.46 11.50
CA ASP A 49 24.48 -1.04 11.09
C ASP A 49 23.78 -0.82 9.75
N ARG A 50 22.62 -1.47 9.55
CA ARG A 50 21.87 -1.48 8.30
C ARG A 50 20.36 -1.43 8.54
N LEU A 51 19.60 -1.12 7.51
CA LEU A 51 18.14 -1.29 7.54
C LEU A 51 17.78 -2.74 7.25
N ALA A 52 16.84 -3.27 8.02
CA ALA A 52 16.26 -4.58 7.87
C ALA A 52 14.74 -4.46 7.58
N PRO A 53 14.17 -5.35 6.74
CA PRO A 53 12.72 -5.44 6.57
C PRO A 53 12.01 -5.77 7.89
N GLY A 54 10.91 -5.09 8.17
CA GLY A 54 10.04 -5.29 9.33
C GLY A 54 9.19 -6.57 9.27
N VAL A 55 9.82 -7.71 8.94
CA VAL A 55 9.21 -9.05 8.87
C VAL A 55 9.86 -9.89 9.96
N PHE A 56 9.24 -9.95 11.13
CA PHE A 56 9.92 -10.46 12.34
C PHE A 56 10.33 -11.93 12.23
N GLU A 57 9.66 -12.71 11.38
CA GLU A 57 9.98 -14.11 11.11
C GLU A 57 11.40 -14.26 10.55
N ASP A 58 11.86 -13.29 9.77
CA ASP A 58 13.16 -13.31 9.08
C ASP A 58 14.29 -12.72 9.93
N ILE A 59 13.96 -12.00 11.00
CA ILE A 59 14.94 -11.31 11.85
C ILE A 59 15.61 -12.28 12.81
N GLN A 60 16.95 -12.23 12.80
CA GLN A 60 17.82 -13.06 13.63
C GLN A 60 18.14 -12.42 14.99
N ASP A 61 18.36 -11.10 15.03
CA ASP A 61 18.61 -10.41 16.30
C ASP A 61 17.38 -10.48 17.21
N PRO A 62 17.46 -11.11 18.40
CA PRO A 62 16.32 -11.28 19.28
C PRO A 62 15.68 -9.97 19.74
N THR A 63 16.50 -8.91 19.92
CA THR A 63 16.01 -7.61 20.41
C THR A 63 15.18 -6.92 19.34
N LEU A 64 15.74 -6.79 18.13
CA LEU A 64 15.03 -6.24 16.98
C LEU A 64 13.81 -7.07 16.61
N LYS A 65 13.93 -8.40 16.66
CA LYS A 65 12.80 -9.32 16.42
C LYS A 65 11.64 -9.05 17.35
N ALA A 66 11.90 -8.90 18.66
CA ALA A 66 10.86 -8.60 19.64
C ALA A 66 10.19 -7.24 19.37
N GLN A 67 10.98 -6.21 19.03
CA GLN A 67 10.46 -4.88 18.70
C GLN A 67 9.58 -4.88 17.45
N ILE A 68 10.00 -5.57 16.39
CA ILE A 68 9.22 -5.67 15.16
C ILE A 68 7.96 -6.50 15.42
N LYS A 69 8.07 -7.61 16.16
CA LYS A 69 6.92 -8.43 16.50
C LYS A 69 5.86 -7.65 17.27
N GLU A 70 6.25 -6.84 18.25
CA GLU A 70 5.34 -5.99 19.03
C GLU A 70 4.69 -4.90 18.17
N ARG A 71 5.42 -4.29 17.24
CA ARG A 71 4.92 -3.18 16.43
C ARG A 71 4.12 -3.63 15.22
N VAL A 72 4.54 -4.71 14.56
CA VAL A 72 4.06 -5.07 13.22
C VAL A 72 3.22 -6.33 13.26
N GLY A 73 3.53 -7.27 14.16
CA GLY A 73 2.82 -8.54 14.23
C GLY A 73 2.95 -9.36 12.95
N ILE A 74 1.96 -10.23 12.69
CA ILE A 74 1.96 -11.16 11.54
C ILE A 74 1.49 -10.53 10.23
N PHE A 75 1.01 -9.28 10.25
CA PHE A 75 0.38 -8.63 9.09
C PHE A 75 1.19 -8.76 7.78
N PRO A 76 2.51 -8.50 7.74
CA PRO A 76 3.25 -8.51 6.47
C PRO A 76 3.25 -9.90 5.84
N THR A 77 3.64 -10.94 6.58
CA THR A 77 3.68 -12.32 6.08
C THR A 77 2.27 -12.85 5.78
N TYR A 78 1.31 -12.53 6.64
CA TYR A 78 -0.08 -12.98 6.49
C TYR A 78 -0.76 -12.40 5.24
N SER A 79 -0.68 -11.08 5.05
CA SER A 79 -1.24 -10.42 3.87
C SER A 79 -0.57 -10.90 2.58
N TRP A 80 0.76 -11.13 2.61
CA TRP A 80 1.51 -11.66 1.47
C TRP A 80 1.02 -13.05 1.06
N LYS A 81 0.82 -13.95 2.03
CA LYS A 81 0.26 -15.28 1.80
C LYS A 81 -1.13 -15.20 1.15
N LEU A 82 -2.02 -14.37 1.69
CA LEU A 82 -3.36 -14.18 1.11
C LEU A 82 -3.30 -13.63 -0.32
N ALA A 83 -2.39 -12.70 -0.60
CA ALA A 83 -2.24 -12.13 -1.93
C ALA A 83 -1.81 -13.15 -2.98
N ILE A 84 -0.94 -14.11 -2.61
CA ILE A 84 -0.59 -15.23 -3.49
C ILE A 84 -1.84 -16.06 -3.79
N GLU A 85 -2.63 -16.44 -2.78
CA GLU A 85 -3.87 -17.20 -2.97
C GLU A 85 -4.89 -16.45 -3.85
N PHE A 86 -5.02 -15.13 -3.68
CA PHE A 86 -5.88 -14.29 -4.51
C PHE A 86 -5.39 -14.21 -5.96
N ALA A 87 -4.08 -14.07 -6.17
CA ALA A 87 -3.49 -14.06 -7.50
C ALA A 87 -3.68 -15.42 -8.20
N GLU A 88 -3.46 -16.54 -7.49
CA GLU A 88 -3.70 -17.89 -8.01
C GLU A 88 -5.15 -18.09 -8.43
N HIS A 89 -6.11 -17.74 -7.56
CA HIS A 89 -7.53 -17.82 -7.87
C HIS A 89 -7.86 -17.07 -9.16
N HIS A 90 -7.38 -15.83 -9.30
CA HIS A 90 -7.65 -15.01 -10.47
C HIS A 90 -7.04 -15.59 -11.75
N ILE A 91 -5.81 -16.09 -11.67
CA ILE A 91 -5.13 -16.71 -12.81
C ILE A 91 -5.87 -17.98 -13.25
N VAL A 92 -6.23 -18.85 -12.30
CA VAL A 92 -6.89 -20.13 -12.60
C VAL A 92 -8.32 -19.93 -13.09
N LYS A 93 -9.09 -19.07 -12.42
CA LYS A 93 -10.52 -18.92 -12.68
C LYS A 93 -10.82 -17.99 -13.85
N ASN A 94 -10.11 -16.87 -13.94
CA ASN A 94 -10.40 -15.80 -14.90
C ASN A 94 -9.44 -15.81 -16.09
N ASN A 95 -8.40 -16.66 -16.07
CA ASN A 95 -7.38 -16.74 -17.14
C ASN A 95 -6.75 -15.37 -17.45
N GLN A 96 -6.54 -14.57 -16.40
CA GLN A 96 -5.94 -13.23 -16.44
C GLN A 96 -4.75 -13.16 -15.48
N SER A 97 -3.87 -12.18 -15.69
CA SER A 97 -2.71 -11.97 -14.82
C SER A 97 -3.14 -11.59 -13.39
N GLY A 98 -2.58 -12.27 -12.40
CA GLY A 98 -2.60 -11.87 -10.99
C GLY A 98 -1.21 -11.37 -10.61
N ASN A 99 -1.11 -10.08 -10.29
CA ASN A 99 0.14 -9.40 -9.99
C ASN A 99 0.17 -8.97 -8.52
N LEU A 100 1.35 -9.00 -7.91
CA LEU A 100 1.60 -8.61 -6.53
C LEU A 100 2.28 -7.24 -6.51
N LEU A 101 1.91 -6.38 -5.55
CA LEU A 101 2.50 -5.07 -5.34
C LEU A 101 3.02 -5.01 -3.90
N LEU A 102 4.32 -4.79 -3.74
CA LEU A 102 4.95 -4.63 -2.43
C LEU A 102 5.20 -3.15 -2.13
N LEU A 103 4.54 -2.61 -1.10
CA LEU A 103 4.78 -1.26 -0.59
C LEU A 103 5.76 -1.32 0.58
N ILE A 104 6.80 -0.48 0.60
CA ILE A 104 7.77 -0.41 1.70
C ILE A 104 7.71 0.97 2.35
N ASN A 105 7.39 1.02 3.64
CA ASN A 105 7.56 2.23 4.44
C ASN A 105 9.04 2.37 4.81
N ASP A 106 9.71 3.31 4.15
CA ASP A 106 11.15 3.50 4.19
C ASP A 106 11.57 4.74 4.98
N TRP A 107 10.72 5.28 5.85
CA TRP A 107 10.99 6.56 6.52
C TRP A 107 10.68 6.58 8.02
N GLN A 108 9.74 5.79 8.54
CA GLN A 108 9.27 5.92 9.93
C GLN A 108 10.32 5.55 11.00
N TYR A 109 11.08 4.48 10.79
CA TYR A 109 12.07 3.99 11.76
C TYR A 109 13.51 4.04 11.22
N VAL A 110 13.74 4.89 10.22
CA VAL A 110 15.06 5.14 9.65
C VAL A 110 15.74 6.27 10.42
N PRO A 111 17.00 6.10 10.89
CA PRO A 111 17.72 7.15 11.59
C PRO A 111 17.89 8.42 10.74
N SER A 112 17.62 9.58 11.33
CA SER A 112 17.79 10.90 10.68
C SER A 112 19.22 11.47 10.83
N ASP A 113 20.04 10.91 11.71
CA ASP A 113 21.12 11.66 12.37
C ASP A 113 22.56 11.37 11.88
N LYS A 114 22.75 10.72 10.72
CA LYS A 114 24.10 10.53 10.14
C LYS A 114 24.26 11.32 8.84
N ILE A 115 25.00 12.42 8.92
CA ILE A 115 25.30 13.37 7.83
C ILE A 115 25.98 12.71 6.60
N THR A 116 26.48 11.48 6.71
CA THR A 116 27.25 10.81 5.64
C THR A 116 26.69 9.47 5.14
N GLN A 117 25.73 8.84 5.83
CA GLN A 117 25.25 7.50 5.46
C GLN A 117 23.77 7.54 5.08
N ASP A 118 23.49 7.39 3.78
CA ASP A 118 22.13 7.22 3.28
C ASP A 118 21.73 5.74 3.39
N TYR A 119 21.25 5.38 4.57
CA TYR A 119 20.77 4.03 4.90
C TYR A 119 19.72 3.49 3.92
N ARG A 120 18.87 4.37 3.35
CA ARG A 120 17.83 3.95 2.41
C ARG A 120 18.43 3.63 1.06
N ALA A 121 19.34 4.47 0.57
CA ALA A 121 20.09 4.17 -0.65
C ALA A 121 20.88 2.87 -0.51
N GLU A 122 21.54 2.65 0.64
CA GLU A 122 22.23 1.38 0.91
C GLU A 122 21.27 0.19 0.87
N PHE A 123 20.11 0.29 1.53
CA PHE A 123 19.09 -0.78 1.50
C PHE A 123 18.66 -1.10 0.07
N TYR A 124 18.22 -0.12 -0.71
CA TYR A 124 17.71 -0.35 -2.07
C TYR A 124 18.78 -0.77 -3.07
N ASN A 125 20.06 -0.44 -2.84
CA ASN A 125 21.15 -0.95 -3.65
C ASN A 125 21.41 -2.46 -3.45
N HIS A 126 20.95 -3.03 -2.33
CA HIS A 126 21.13 -4.46 -2.00
C HIS A 126 19.80 -5.23 -1.93
N PHE A 127 18.66 -4.57 -2.10
CA PHE A 127 17.34 -5.20 -2.04
C PHE A 127 17.01 -5.90 -3.37
N GLU A 128 17.78 -6.93 -3.70
CA GLU A 128 17.65 -7.69 -4.96
C GLU A 128 16.67 -8.87 -4.86
N GLN A 129 16.22 -9.19 -3.64
CA GLN A 129 15.34 -10.32 -3.36
C GLN A 129 14.31 -9.97 -2.29
N LEU A 130 13.15 -10.62 -2.35
CA LEU A 130 12.11 -10.50 -1.32
C LEU A 130 12.58 -11.10 0.02
N PRO A 131 11.94 -10.72 1.14
CA PRO A 131 12.11 -11.41 2.43
C PRO A 131 12.01 -12.94 2.31
N THR A 132 12.72 -13.67 3.17
CA THR A 132 12.82 -15.14 3.10
C THR A 132 11.46 -15.80 3.30
N SER A 133 10.66 -15.31 4.24
CA SER A 133 9.29 -15.79 4.45
C SER A 133 8.42 -15.58 3.21
N TYR A 134 8.59 -14.45 2.50
CA TYR A 134 7.82 -14.13 1.30
C TYR A 134 8.19 -15.05 0.14
N LEU A 135 9.50 -15.31 -0.04
CA LEU A 135 10.00 -16.28 -1.02
C LEU A 135 9.51 -17.68 -0.70
N THR A 136 9.47 -18.07 0.58
CA THR A 136 8.98 -19.39 0.99
C THR A 136 7.51 -19.58 0.59
N HIS A 137 6.67 -18.58 0.83
CA HIS A 137 5.26 -18.63 0.40
C HIS A 137 5.14 -18.60 -1.13
N LEU A 138 5.91 -17.76 -1.81
CA LEU A 138 5.88 -17.68 -3.27
C LEU A 138 6.31 -19.00 -3.92
N ASN A 139 7.34 -19.66 -3.39
CA ASN A 139 7.83 -20.95 -3.88
C ASN A 139 6.87 -22.11 -3.59
N SER A 140 5.89 -21.92 -2.70
CA SER A 140 4.82 -22.91 -2.50
C SER A 140 3.74 -22.85 -3.59
N SER A 141 3.68 -21.74 -4.35
CA SER A 141 2.85 -21.61 -5.54
C SER A 141 3.54 -22.25 -6.75
N SER A 142 2.77 -22.95 -7.58
CA SER A 142 3.24 -23.43 -8.89
C SER A 142 2.93 -22.46 -10.04
N ILE A 143 2.19 -21.38 -9.77
CA ILE A 143 1.62 -20.48 -10.79
C ILE A 143 2.12 -19.05 -10.59
N VAL A 144 2.13 -18.55 -9.36
CA VAL A 144 2.58 -17.20 -9.03
C VAL A 144 4.07 -17.25 -8.73
N THR A 145 4.84 -16.42 -9.42
CA THR A 145 6.31 -16.37 -9.31
C THR A 145 6.78 -14.94 -9.12
N THR A 146 8.10 -14.72 -9.01
CA THR A 146 8.66 -13.37 -8.93
C THR A 146 8.37 -12.51 -10.16
N LYS A 147 8.01 -13.13 -11.31
CA LYS A 147 7.57 -12.42 -12.51
C LYS A 147 6.21 -11.74 -12.36
N ASN A 148 5.42 -12.13 -11.35
CA ASN A 148 4.13 -11.53 -11.03
C ASN A 148 4.29 -10.28 -10.15
N ILE A 149 5.50 -9.92 -9.74
CA ILE A 149 5.72 -8.70 -8.95
C ILE A 149 5.63 -7.49 -9.87
N THR A 150 4.77 -6.54 -9.51
CA THR A 150 4.61 -5.26 -10.19
C THR A 150 5.79 -4.36 -9.82
N PRO A 151 6.61 -3.93 -10.78
CA PRO A 151 7.68 -2.98 -10.48
C PRO A 151 7.09 -1.57 -10.31
N SER A 152 7.71 -0.77 -9.44
CA SER A 152 7.51 0.68 -9.46
C SER A 152 8.45 1.32 -10.48
N ARG A 153 8.27 2.62 -10.72
CA ARG A 153 9.26 3.39 -11.51
C ARG A 153 10.62 3.51 -10.83
N LYS A 154 10.71 3.25 -9.53
CA LYS A 154 11.92 3.41 -8.72
C LYS A 154 12.66 2.09 -8.48
N HIS A 155 11.94 0.99 -8.34
CA HIS A 155 12.50 -0.31 -7.95
C HIS A 155 11.73 -1.47 -8.59
N THR A 156 12.44 -2.54 -8.95
CA THR A 156 11.89 -3.70 -9.68
C THR A 156 11.00 -4.61 -8.83
N LEU A 157 11.18 -4.58 -7.51
CA LEU A 157 10.48 -5.47 -6.58
C LEU A 157 9.43 -4.77 -5.70
N CYS A 158 9.42 -3.44 -5.65
CA CYS A 158 8.62 -2.73 -4.66
C CYS A 158 8.34 -1.28 -5.03
N PHE A 159 7.47 -0.66 -4.24
CA PHE A 159 7.12 0.75 -4.24
C PHE A 159 7.64 1.36 -2.92
N PRO A 160 8.74 2.13 -2.95
CA PRO A 160 9.20 2.89 -1.78
C PRO A 160 8.24 4.04 -1.47
N GLU A 161 7.78 4.18 -0.22
CA GLU A 161 6.87 5.27 0.16
C GLU A 161 7.50 6.65 -0.01
N THR A 162 8.77 6.85 0.35
CA THR A 162 9.46 8.13 0.13
C THR A 162 9.46 8.52 -1.36
N TRP A 163 9.61 7.55 -2.26
CA TRP A 163 9.53 7.81 -3.70
C TRP A 163 8.14 8.32 -4.10
N LEU A 164 7.09 7.60 -3.68
CA LEU A 164 5.70 7.95 -3.96
C LEU A 164 5.33 9.31 -3.38
N LYS A 165 5.78 9.59 -2.15
CA LYS A 165 5.64 10.87 -1.47
C LYS A 165 6.21 12.01 -2.31
N ASN A 166 7.48 11.91 -2.70
CA ASN A 166 8.15 12.94 -3.50
C ASN A 166 7.52 13.11 -4.88
N ARG A 167 7.09 12.01 -5.50
CA ARG A 167 6.37 12.01 -6.78
C ARG A 167 5.05 12.75 -6.67
N PHE A 168 4.25 12.43 -5.64
CA PHE A 168 2.97 13.07 -5.40
C PHE A 168 3.11 14.57 -5.10
N GLN A 169 4.15 14.99 -4.36
CA GLN A 169 4.39 16.43 -4.10
C GLN A 169 4.59 17.23 -5.39
N ASN A 170 5.37 16.68 -6.32
CA ASN A 170 5.59 17.27 -7.63
C ASN A 170 4.29 17.28 -8.45
N GLU A 171 3.53 16.20 -8.38
CA GLU A 171 2.26 16.06 -9.09
C GLU A 171 1.17 16.99 -8.52
N ALA A 172 1.09 17.15 -7.21
CA ALA A 172 0.17 18.05 -6.53
C ALA A 172 0.39 19.50 -7.00
N SER A 173 1.65 19.93 -7.14
CA SER A 173 1.99 21.24 -7.70
C SER A 173 1.49 21.42 -9.15
N ARG A 174 1.52 20.34 -9.95
CA ARG A 174 0.97 20.31 -11.31
C ARG A 174 -0.56 20.38 -11.30
N LEU A 175 -1.20 19.63 -10.42
CA LEU A 175 -2.66 19.57 -10.28
C LEU A 175 -3.25 20.89 -9.76
N VAL A 176 -2.53 21.63 -8.91
CA VAL A 176 -2.89 23.01 -8.52
C VAL A 176 -2.93 23.92 -9.75
N LYS A 177 -1.93 23.86 -10.63
CA LYS A 177 -1.91 24.66 -11.88
C LYS A 177 -3.04 24.29 -12.84
N GLN A 178 -3.56 23.07 -12.73
CA GLN A 178 -4.72 22.60 -13.52
C GLN A 178 -6.07 22.94 -12.87
N GLY A 179 -6.09 23.57 -11.69
CA GLY A 179 -7.31 23.84 -10.94
C GLY A 179 -7.98 22.59 -10.36
N LYS A 180 -7.27 21.45 -10.29
CA LYS A 180 -7.77 20.20 -9.69
C LYS A 180 -7.51 20.12 -8.18
N LEU A 181 -6.56 20.89 -7.66
CA LEU A 181 -6.25 21.03 -6.24
C LEU A 181 -6.15 22.51 -5.87
N GLU A 182 -6.35 22.82 -4.60
CA GLU A 182 -6.23 24.17 -4.07
C GLU A 182 -4.97 24.31 -3.23
N LYS A 183 -4.22 25.40 -3.42
CA LYS A 183 -3.09 25.77 -2.56
C LYS A 183 -3.48 26.96 -1.70
N ARG A 184 -3.33 26.83 -0.38
CA ARG A 184 -3.63 27.88 0.61
C ARG A 184 -2.40 28.12 1.48
N CYS A 185 -2.20 29.36 1.94
CA CYS A 185 -1.20 29.67 2.95
C CYS A 185 -1.82 29.47 4.34
N ILE A 186 -1.05 28.98 5.30
CA ILE A 186 -1.54 28.79 6.67
C ILE A 186 -1.63 30.18 7.32
N PRO A 187 -2.81 30.61 7.84
CA PRO A 187 -3.02 31.98 8.32
C PRO A 187 -1.98 32.44 9.36
N ASP A 188 -1.54 31.53 10.22
CA ASP A 188 -0.60 31.81 11.31
C ASP A 188 0.88 31.56 10.95
N GLN A 189 1.15 31.03 9.75
CA GLN A 189 2.49 30.67 9.25
C GLN A 189 2.56 30.93 7.74
N PRO A 190 2.74 32.19 7.30
CA PRO A 190 2.63 32.58 5.89
C PRO A 190 3.70 31.97 4.98
N GLU A 191 4.84 31.54 5.54
CA GLU A 191 5.86 30.74 4.86
C GLU A 191 5.45 29.28 4.63
N MET A 192 4.39 28.81 5.29
CA MET A 192 3.87 27.47 5.16
C MET A 192 2.63 27.44 4.27
N SER A 193 2.61 26.48 3.35
CA SER A 193 1.49 26.27 2.44
C SER A 193 0.93 24.87 2.57
N GLU A 194 -0.38 24.78 2.41
CA GLU A 194 -1.14 23.55 2.33
C GLU A 194 -1.69 23.38 0.91
N ILE A 195 -1.60 22.16 0.37
CA ILE A 195 -2.33 21.76 -0.83
C ILE A 195 -3.41 20.79 -0.41
N SER A 196 -4.66 21.09 -0.77
CA SER A 196 -5.83 20.35 -0.33
C SER A 196 -6.70 19.93 -1.51
N PHE A 197 -7.34 18.78 -1.37
CA PHE A 197 -8.40 18.32 -2.25
C PHE A 197 -9.75 18.67 -1.64
N THR A 198 -10.57 19.42 -2.37
CA THR A 198 -11.94 19.73 -1.95
C THR A 198 -12.85 18.61 -2.42
N ASP A 199 -13.43 17.86 -1.48
CA ASP A 199 -14.33 16.77 -1.82
C ASP A 199 -15.70 17.27 -2.33
N SER A 200 -16.59 16.35 -2.71
CA SER A 200 -17.92 16.67 -3.22
C SER A 200 -18.82 17.38 -2.19
N SER A 201 -18.50 17.32 -0.91
CA SER A 201 -19.20 18.05 0.16
C SER A 201 -18.69 19.48 0.34
N GLY A 202 -17.61 19.86 -0.35
CA GLY A 202 -16.93 21.14 -0.17
C GLY A 202 -15.93 21.14 0.99
N THR A 203 -15.66 19.98 1.60
CA THR A 203 -14.71 19.87 2.72
C THR A 203 -13.29 19.76 2.18
N PRO A 204 -12.37 20.66 2.59
CA PRO A 204 -10.96 20.55 2.19
C PRO A 204 -10.27 19.43 2.96
N LEU A 205 -9.60 18.55 2.23
CA LEU A 205 -8.77 17.48 2.76
C LEU A 205 -7.29 17.81 2.49
N PRO A 206 -6.48 18.08 3.53
CA PRO A 206 -5.08 18.40 3.35
C PRO A 206 -4.32 17.18 2.81
N LEU A 207 -3.59 17.39 1.72
CA LEU A 207 -2.83 16.36 1.02
C LEU A 207 -1.32 16.57 1.13
N VAL A 208 -0.91 17.85 1.14
CA VAL A 208 0.45 18.28 1.39
C VAL A 208 0.39 19.41 2.39
N SER A 209 0.94 19.23 3.59
CA SER A 209 1.08 20.29 4.58
C SER A 209 2.55 20.59 4.78
N CYS A 210 2.95 21.84 4.58
CA CYS A 210 4.33 22.30 4.78
C CYS A 210 5.36 21.50 3.95
N GLY A 211 4.97 21.08 2.75
CA GLY A 211 5.83 20.28 1.88
C GLY A 211 5.98 18.81 2.32
N MET A 212 5.14 18.32 3.23
CA MET A 212 5.05 16.91 3.60
C MET A 212 3.74 16.31 3.11
N THR A 213 3.83 15.22 2.36
CA THR A 213 2.67 14.43 1.94
C THR A 213 2.36 13.38 2.99
N GLY A 214 1.08 13.22 3.33
CA GLY A 214 0.61 12.11 4.16
C GLY A 214 0.35 10.84 3.35
N CYS A 215 0.09 9.72 4.01
CA CYS A 215 -0.08 8.40 3.38
C CYS A 215 -1.13 8.38 2.26
N ALA A 216 -2.16 9.24 2.33
CA ALA A 216 -3.15 9.35 1.25
C ALA A 216 -2.51 9.72 -0.11
N GLY A 217 -1.53 10.64 -0.13
CA GLY A 217 -0.87 11.03 -1.38
C GLY A 217 0.06 9.95 -1.93
N GLU A 218 0.70 9.17 -1.07
CA GLU A 218 1.51 8.01 -1.45
C GLU A 218 0.65 6.97 -2.18
N ILE A 219 -0.51 6.66 -1.59
CA ILE A 219 -1.49 5.72 -2.17
C ILE A 219 -2.08 6.27 -3.47
N THR A 220 -2.38 7.58 -3.53
CA THR A 220 -2.84 8.23 -4.76
C THR A 220 -1.83 8.08 -5.90
N GLU A 221 -0.53 8.30 -5.65
CA GLU A 221 0.50 8.11 -6.67
C GLU A 221 0.71 6.63 -7.01
N MET A 222 0.68 5.73 -6.01
CA MET A 222 0.80 4.28 -6.25
C MET A 222 -0.29 3.77 -7.19
N ILE A 223 -1.56 4.17 -6.96
CA ILE A 223 -2.69 3.80 -7.83
C ILE A 223 -2.47 4.36 -9.24
N SER A 224 -1.96 5.59 -9.37
CA SER A 224 -1.64 6.19 -10.67
C SER A 224 -0.53 5.43 -11.41
N GLU A 225 0.55 5.07 -10.72
CA GLU A 225 1.64 4.26 -11.28
C GLU A 225 1.14 2.86 -11.69
N ALA A 226 0.39 2.17 -10.82
CA ALA A 226 -0.18 0.86 -11.11
C ALA A 226 -1.17 0.91 -12.29
N TYR A 227 -2.05 1.91 -12.36
CA TYR A 227 -2.98 2.08 -13.47
C TYR A 227 -2.26 2.28 -14.81
N ARG A 228 -1.18 3.07 -14.82
CA ARG A 228 -0.31 3.27 -15.99
C ARG A 228 0.43 2.00 -16.39
N ALA A 229 0.69 1.09 -15.44
CA ALA A 229 1.22 -0.25 -15.69
C ALA A 229 0.14 -1.26 -16.16
N GLY A 230 -1.11 -0.82 -16.32
CA GLY A 230 -2.20 -1.66 -16.83
C GLY A 230 -3.17 -2.16 -15.76
N ALA A 231 -3.02 -1.76 -14.49
CA ALA A 231 -3.96 -2.14 -13.45
C ALA A 231 -5.35 -1.55 -13.72
N ARG A 232 -6.36 -2.41 -13.72
CA ARG A 232 -7.78 -2.05 -13.82
C ARG A 232 -8.59 -2.63 -12.67
N LEU A 233 -8.08 -3.68 -12.04
CA LEU A 233 -8.60 -4.30 -10.83
C LEU A 233 -7.51 -4.25 -9.76
N LEU A 234 -7.72 -3.47 -8.68
CA LEU A 234 -6.78 -3.36 -7.56
C LEU A 234 -7.38 -3.90 -6.28
N ILE A 235 -6.58 -4.63 -5.50
CA ILE A 235 -6.91 -5.11 -4.16
C ILE A 235 -5.83 -4.59 -3.23
N LEU A 236 -6.20 -3.80 -2.21
CA LEU A 236 -5.29 -3.20 -1.26
C LEU A 236 -5.50 -3.85 0.11
N LEU A 237 -4.58 -4.73 0.51
CA LEU A 237 -4.55 -5.36 1.81
C LEU A 237 -3.64 -4.54 2.73
N ALA A 238 -4.22 -3.88 3.72
CA ALA A 238 -3.50 -2.89 4.51
C ALA A 238 -3.69 -3.09 6.01
N PRO A 239 -2.78 -2.57 6.86
CA PRO A 239 -3.02 -2.53 8.30
C PRO A 239 -4.22 -1.63 8.63
N ASN A 240 -4.89 -1.90 9.74
CA ASN A 240 -6.06 -1.14 10.20
C ASN A 240 -5.73 0.34 10.45
N GLU A 241 -4.57 0.65 11.02
CA GLU A 241 -4.10 2.03 11.21
C GLU A 241 -3.95 2.81 9.89
N CYS A 242 -3.76 2.11 8.77
CA CYS A 242 -3.63 2.70 7.44
C CYS A 242 -4.96 2.74 6.66
N HIS A 243 -6.05 2.17 7.20
CA HIS A 243 -7.29 1.99 6.45
C HIS A 243 -7.92 3.33 6.02
N ALA A 244 -8.11 4.25 6.96
CA ALA A 244 -8.65 5.57 6.68
C ALA A 244 -7.82 6.38 5.67
N PRO A 245 -6.48 6.54 5.84
CA PRO A 245 -5.69 7.27 4.86
C PRO A 245 -5.63 6.59 3.48
N ILE A 246 -5.64 5.25 3.39
CA ILE A 246 -5.68 4.53 2.11
C ILE A 246 -6.99 4.81 1.38
N ARG A 247 -8.13 4.72 2.07
CA ARG A 247 -9.45 5.04 1.51
C ARG A 247 -9.50 6.46 0.96
N LYS A 248 -8.94 7.42 1.69
CA LYS A 248 -8.79 8.80 1.19
C LYS A 248 -7.90 8.88 -0.02
N GLY A 249 -6.77 8.18 -0.04
CA GLY A 249 -5.89 8.08 -1.21
C GLY A 249 -6.61 7.53 -2.45
N VAL A 250 -7.48 6.52 -2.28
CA VAL A 250 -8.32 5.95 -3.34
C VAL A 250 -9.33 6.97 -3.86
N GLU A 251 -10.14 7.57 -2.97
CA GLU A 251 -11.16 8.57 -3.33
C GLU A 251 -10.55 9.73 -4.13
N ILE A 252 -9.38 10.19 -3.69
CA ILE A 252 -8.62 11.28 -4.30
C ILE A 252 -8.08 10.84 -5.66
N ALA A 253 -7.51 9.63 -5.77
CA ALA A 253 -7.01 9.12 -7.05
C ALA A 253 -8.12 9.00 -8.09
N LEU A 254 -9.28 8.43 -7.72
CA LEU A 254 -10.43 8.27 -8.62
C LEU A 254 -11.07 9.61 -9.01
N SER A 255 -10.91 10.64 -8.19
CA SER A 255 -11.46 11.98 -8.45
C SER A 255 -10.52 12.86 -9.29
N LEU A 256 -9.22 12.78 -9.02
CA LEU A 256 -8.20 13.61 -9.68
C LEU A 256 -7.79 13.07 -11.05
N TYR A 257 -7.61 11.76 -11.12
CA TYR A 257 -7.13 11.09 -12.31
C TYR A 257 -8.31 10.56 -13.11
N GLU A 258 -8.23 10.74 -14.43
CA GLU A 258 -9.25 10.28 -15.37
C GLU A 258 -9.04 8.80 -15.68
N PHE A 259 -9.19 7.96 -14.67
CA PHE A 259 -9.15 6.51 -14.84
C PHE A 259 -10.40 6.04 -15.60
N ASP A 260 -10.21 5.05 -16.48
CA ASP A 260 -11.29 4.45 -17.25
C ASP A 260 -11.00 3.00 -17.67
N PRO A 261 -11.87 2.05 -17.31
CA PRO A 261 -12.53 1.90 -16.00
C PRO A 261 -11.55 1.41 -14.93
N VAL A 262 -11.85 1.58 -13.63
CA VAL A 262 -11.06 0.97 -12.55
C VAL A 262 -11.94 0.52 -11.39
N SER A 263 -11.65 -0.67 -10.86
CA SER A 263 -12.30 -1.28 -9.70
C SER A 263 -11.25 -1.48 -8.60
N ILE A 264 -11.49 -0.95 -7.41
CA ILE A 264 -10.55 -1.01 -6.27
C ILE A 264 -11.26 -1.58 -5.04
N LEU A 265 -10.66 -2.57 -4.37
CA LEU A 265 -11.07 -3.07 -3.07
C LEU A 265 -10.00 -2.74 -2.03
N VAL A 266 -10.41 -2.29 -0.85
CA VAL A 266 -9.54 -2.05 0.31
C VAL A 266 -10.03 -2.92 1.45
N ALA A 267 -9.14 -3.67 2.08
CA ALA A 267 -9.41 -4.47 3.27
C ALA A 267 -8.37 -4.20 4.35
N ASP A 268 -8.80 -3.95 5.59
CA ASP A 268 -7.91 -3.77 6.75
C ASP A 268 -7.59 -5.09 7.47
N LEU A 269 -6.48 -5.74 7.11
CA LEU A 269 -6.14 -7.06 7.64
C LEU A 269 -5.53 -7.05 9.05
N GLY A 270 -6.17 -6.36 9.97
CA GLY A 270 -5.74 -6.25 11.35
C GLY A 270 -4.73 -5.14 11.60
N GLY A 271 -4.46 -4.88 12.87
CA GLY A 271 -3.62 -3.76 13.33
C GLY A 271 -2.21 -4.16 13.75
N SER A 272 -1.38 -3.14 13.92
CA SER A 272 -0.04 -3.22 14.54
C SER A 272 0.01 -4.17 15.75
N GLY A 273 0.87 -5.18 15.68
CA GLY A 273 1.23 -6.05 16.81
C GLY A 273 0.37 -7.30 17.01
N GLU A 274 -0.66 -7.51 16.18
CA GLU A 274 -1.47 -8.72 16.24
C GLU A 274 -0.68 -9.97 15.83
N LEU A 275 -0.82 -11.05 16.59
CA LEU A 275 0.01 -12.25 16.48
C LEU A 275 -0.72 -13.46 15.90
N THR A 276 -2.04 -13.42 15.82
CA THR A 276 -2.85 -14.51 15.27
C THR A 276 -3.97 -14.00 14.39
N THR A 277 -4.46 -14.87 13.50
CA THR A 277 -5.63 -14.58 12.66
C THR A 277 -6.88 -14.39 13.50
N GLU A 278 -7.02 -15.08 14.63
CA GLU A 278 -8.15 -14.91 15.54
C GLU A 278 -8.21 -13.49 16.11
N GLU A 279 -7.07 -12.91 16.48
CA GLU A 279 -6.98 -11.51 16.93
C GLU A 279 -7.44 -10.55 15.84
N ILE A 280 -6.92 -10.73 14.61
CA ILE A 280 -7.27 -9.94 13.41
C ILE A 280 -8.79 -9.98 13.17
N TYR A 281 -9.38 -11.17 13.10
CA TYR A 281 -10.80 -11.33 12.76
C TYR A 281 -11.76 -10.99 13.89
N SER A 282 -11.33 -11.02 15.14
CA SER A 282 -12.17 -10.68 16.31
C SER A 282 -12.73 -9.26 16.27
N LYS A 283 -12.04 -8.34 15.58
CA LYS A 283 -12.42 -6.93 15.42
C LYS A 283 -13.30 -6.68 14.19
N GLY A 284 -13.39 -7.66 13.30
CA GLY A 284 -14.04 -7.54 11.99
C GLY A 284 -13.18 -6.77 10.99
N ILE A 285 -13.01 -7.33 9.80
CA ILE A 285 -12.28 -6.73 8.69
C ILE A 285 -13.25 -5.86 7.88
N HIS A 286 -13.05 -4.55 7.90
CA HIS A 286 -13.72 -3.57 7.07
C HIS A 286 -13.24 -3.68 5.61
N ILE A 287 -14.17 -3.97 4.73
CA ILE A 287 -13.95 -4.09 3.29
C ILE A 287 -14.72 -2.98 2.60
N VAL A 288 -14.02 -2.19 1.80
CA VAL A 288 -14.61 -1.11 1.00
C VAL A 288 -14.26 -1.32 -0.47
N THR A 289 -15.26 -1.23 -1.34
CA THR A 289 -15.09 -1.35 -2.78
C THR A 289 -15.46 -0.04 -3.47
N TYR A 290 -14.70 0.31 -4.52
CA TYR A 290 -14.85 1.50 -5.32
C TYR A 290 -14.89 1.10 -6.81
N ARG A 291 -15.82 1.68 -7.57
CA ARG A 291 -15.88 1.53 -9.04
C ARG A 291 -16.17 2.88 -9.71
N THR A 292 -15.60 3.09 -10.89
CA THR A 292 -15.79 4.30 -11.74
C THR A 292 -16.52 3.99 -13.03
#